data_AF-A0AAU4ITT8-F1
#
_entry.id   AF-A0AAU4ITT8-F1
#
_cell.length_a   1.000
_cell.length_b   1.000
_cell.length_c   1.000
_cell.angle_alpha   90.00
_cell.angle_beta   90.00
_cell.angle_gamma   90.00
#
_symmetry.space_group_name_H-M   'P 1'
#
loop_
_entity.id
_entity.type
_entity.pdbx_description
1 polymer ?
#
loop_
_entity_poly.entity_id
_entity_poly.type
_entity_poly.pdbx_seq_one_letter_code
_entity_poly.pdbx_strand_id
1 'polypeptide(L)'
;MAHTDQSEHTMRRVLRREIAGTIGLLTDEHDFRAMRRYRSFTFHDHAAYLRQVEALLRARAAQGTHTTIALFDPEEYADYCTAAGLDADAPASRSRYTAELAAHGPTVRYEGQSLADLLPALVDEAVRQATWEYTAGLLARLGSCATCGEDLGRAAFARASRLLHRVLETAPPGNRHLVCSVSGHPAETLVSVLLADEETDGTPHIDETEVREFTSVLALGLATHSPGGLVMRISPPSGPERIHGWRLRGYGLEPLTAGEVFDAYCTDVESGDLISPESNVDYCAPPDLGEDHLPPGHHH
;
A
#
# COMPACT_ATOMS: atom_id res chain seq x y z
N MET A 1 44.75 6.21 13.32
CA MET A 1 44.18 5.23 12.37
C MET A 1 43.58 3.99 13.03
N ALA A 2 43.59 3.83 14.38
CA ALA A 2 42.96 2.68 15.06
C ALA A 2 41.52 2.91 15.57
N HIS A 3 41.04 4.17 15.59
CA HIS A 3 39.71 4.51 16.11
C HIS A 3 38.57 4.29 15.11
N THR A 4 38.84 4.35 13.80
CA THR A 4 37.81 4.17 12.75
C THR A 4 37.39 2.70 12.64
N ASP A 5 38.34 1.76 12.65
CA ASP A 5 38.09 0.30 12.59
C ASP A 5 37.28 -0.23 13.79
N GLN A 6 37.54 0.31 14.99
CA GLN A 6 36.83 -0.10 16.21
C GLN A 6 35.37 0.39 16.23
N SER A 7 35.10 1.56 15.62
CA SER A 7 33.74 2.08 15.45
C SER A 7 32.94 1.23 14.45
N GLU A 8 33.53 0.88 13.30
CA GLU A 8 32.90 0.02 12.30
C GLU A 8 32.59 -1.38 12.83
N HIS A 9 33.51 -1.99 13.59
CA HIS A 9 33.29 -3.30 14.20
C HIS A 9 32.21 -3.30 15.30
N THR A 10 32.13 -2.22 16.10
CA THR A 10 31.10 -2.07 17.14
C THR A 10 29.73 -1.81 16.51
N MET A 11 29.67 -0.99 15.46
CA MET A 11 28.45 -0.70 14.69
C MET A 11 27.92 -1.94 13.95
N ARG A 12 28.79 -2.72 13.30
CA ARG A 12 28.43 -4.03 12.71
C ARG A 12 27.85 -5.00 13.73
N ARG A 13 28.21 -4.88 15.01
CA ARG A 13 27.70 -5.72 16.09
C ARG A 13 26.36 -5.25 16.65
N VAL A 14 26.09 -3.94 16.63
CA VAL A 14 24.79 -3.35 16.98
C VAL A 14 23.74 -3.71 15.92
N LEU A 15 24.08 -3.53 14.63
CA LEU A 15 23.21 -3.89 13.51
C LEU A 15 23.00 -5.41 13.32
N ARG A 16 23.93 -6.24 13.83
CA ARG A 16 23.77 -7.71 13.84
C ARG A 16 22.80 -8.21 14.92
N ARG A 17 22.50 -7.38 15.93
CA ARG A 17 21.62 -7.73 17.06
C ARG A 17 20.21 -7.18 16.92
N GLU A 18 20.00 -6.28 15.96
CA GLU A 18 18.67 -5.94 15.44
C GLU A 18 18.13 -7.17 14.72
N ILE A 19 17.14 -7.76 15.42
CA ILE A 19 16.21 -8.85 15.15
C ILE A 19 16.32 -9.49 13.76
N ALA A 20 16.39 -10.82 13.75
CA ALA A 20 16.43 -11.64 12.55
C ALA A 20 15.31 -11.22 11.58
N GLY A 21 15.70 -10.91 10.34
CA GLY A 21 14.76 -10.54 9.27
C GLY A 21 14.81 -9.05 8.94
N THR A 22 14.48 -8.14 9.86
CA THR A 22 14.09 -6.78 9.47
C THR A 22 15.09 -5.70 9.88
N ILE A 23 15.31 -4.71 8.99
CA ILE A 23 16.11 -3.51 9.26
C ILE A 23 15.22 -2.27 9.12
N GLY A 24 15.16 -1.45 10.17
CA GLY A 24 14.54 -0.13 10.10
C GLY A 24 15.47 0.88 9.42
N LEU A 25 15.00 1.52 8.36
CA LEU A 25 15.78 2.41 7.51
C LEU A 25 15.32 3.86 7.67
N LEU A 26 16.27 4.76 7.97
CA LEU A 26 16.07 6.21 7.95
C LEU A 26 16.33 6.73 6.54
N THR A 27 15.27 6.96 5.77
CA THR A 27 15.36 7.18 4.32
C THR A 27 15.77 8.59 3.94
N ASP A 28 15.42 9.58 4.76
CA ASP A 28 15.76 10.98 4.54
C ASP A 28 16.67 11.56 5.64
N GLU A 29 17.22 12.74 5.36
CA GLU A 29 18.17 13.39 6.25
C GLU A 29 17.50 14.03 7.48
N HIS A 30 16.21 14.39 7.40
CA HIS A 30 15.49 14.97 8.53
C HIS A 30 15.32 13.92 9.63
N ASP A 31 14.83 12.74 9.28
CA ASP A 31 14.64 11.63 10.21
C ASP A 31 15.97 11.14 10.80
N PHE A 32 17.00 11.08 9.96
CA PHE A 32 18.35 10.77 10.42
C PHE A 32 18.84 11.77 11.47
N ARG A 33 18.61 13.08 11.28
CA ARG A 33 18.97 14.11 12.26
C ARG A 33 18.13 14.02 13.52
N ALA A 34 16.84 13.68 13.42
CA ALA A 34 16.01 13.45 14.59
C ALA A 34 16.58 12.33 15.48
N MET A 35 17.03 11.23 14.88
CA MET A 35 17.66 10.12 15.62
C MET A 35 19.00 10.48 16.26
N ARG A 36 19.74 11.45 15.71
CA ARG A 36 21.02 11.93 16.28
C ARG A 36 20.89 12.57 17.66
N ARG A 37 19.68 12.86 18.15
CA ARG A 37 19.46 13.33 19.53
C ARG A 37 19.75 12.25 20.58
N TYR A 38 19.68 10.97 20.18
CA TYR A 38 19.94 9.83 21.05
C TYR A 38 21.44 9.48 21.06
N ARG A 39 22.07 9.45 22.23
CA ARG A 39 23.53 9.27 22.38
C ARG A 39 24.00 7.91 21.89
N SER A 40 23.13 6.91 21.97
CA SER A 40 23.39 5.55 21.50
C SER A 40 23.28 5.39 19.98
N PHE A 41 22.79 6.41 19.26
CA PHE A 41 22.77 6.46 17.81
C PHE A 41 24.07 7.11 17.30
N THR A 42 25.08 6.29 17.03
CA THR A 42 26.46 6.75 16.79
C THR A 42 26.75 7.11 15.33
N PHE A 43 25.74 7.20 14.46
CA PHE A 43 25.93 7.61 13.08
C PHE A 43 26.00 9.14 12.98
N HIS A 44 26.84 9.64 12.07
CA HIS A 44 27.14 11.07 11.94
C HIS A 44 26.83 11.66 10.57
N ASP A 45 26.80 10.82 9.54
CA ASP A 45 26.58 11.19 8.15
C ASP A 45 25.53 10.25 7.54
N HIS A 46 24.48 10.82 6.96
CA HIS A 46 23.35 10.06 6.43
C HIS A 46 23.75 9.22 5.21
N ALA A 47 24.54 9.78 4.30
CA ALA A 47 25.02 9.06 3.13
C ALA A 47 25.92 7.87 3.50
N ALA A 48 26.80 8.03 4.51
CA ALA A 48 27.60 6.95 5.05
C ALA A 48 26.75 5.89 5.76
N TYR A 49 25.72 6.30 6.50
CA TYR A 49 24.75 5.39 7.10
C TYR A 49 24.08 4.51 6.03
N LEU A 50 23.52 5.11 4.97
CA LEU A 50 22.88 4.37 3.89
C LEU A 50 23.84 3.37 3.21
N ARG A 51 25.08 3.80 2.89
CA ARG A 51 26.10 2.89 2.33
C ARG A 51 26.43 1.72 3.26
N GLN A 52 26.48 1.97 4.57
CA GLN A 52 26.76 0.92 5.56
C GLN A 52 25.59 -0.07 5.70
N VAL A 53 24.35 0.42 5.68
CA VAL A 53 23.15 -0.43 5.67
C VAL A 53 23.10 -1.26 4.39
N GLU A 54 23.37 -0.67 3.23
CA GLU A 54 23.43 -1.40 1.96
C GLU A 54 24.50 -2.49 1.97
N ALA A 55 25.70 -2.19 2.47
CA ALA A 55 26.76 -3.19 2.62
C ALA A 55 26.36 -4.34 3.55
N LEU A 56 25.61 -4.05 4.63
CA LEU A 56 25.07 -5.06 5.53
C LEU A 56 24.02 -5.93 4.85
N LEU A 57 23.09 -5.33 4.10
CA LEU A 57 22.06 -6.04 3.34
C LEU A 57 22.68 -7.00 2.33
N ARG A 58 23.64 -6.52 1.53
CA ARG A 58 24.40 -7.36 0.58
C ARG A 58 25.12 -8.52 1.27
N ALA A 59 25.74 -8.26 2.43
CA ALA A 59 26.42 -9.30 3.19
C ALA A 59 25.46 -10.36 3.74
N ARG A 60 24.25 -9.99 4.18
CA ARG A 60 23.20 -10.93 4.63
C ARG A 60 22.63 -11.73 3.46
N ALA A 61 22.37 -11.09 2.32
CA ALA A 61 21.91 -11.76 1.10
C ALA A 61 22.92 -12.80 0.61
N ALA A 62 24.23 -12.47 0.60
CA ALA A 62 25.30 -13.40 0.25
C ALA A 62 25.41 -14.61 1.21
N GLN A 63 24.90 -14.49 2.44
CA GLN A 63 24.82 -15.57 3.42
C GLN A 63 23.50 -16.36 3.33
N GLY A 64 22.67 -16.09 2.32
CA GLY A 64 21.35 -16.73 2.15
C GLY A 64 20.33 -16.32 3.21
N THR A 65 20.55 -15.21 3.92
CA THR A 65 19.63 -14.73 4.95
C THR A 65 18.58 -13.82 4.33
N HIS A 66 17.32 -14.24 4.41
CA HIS A 66 16.18 -13.39 4.07
C HIS A 66 16.15 -12.15 4.95
N THR A 67 16.20 -10.99 4.32
CA THR A 67 16.18 -9.70 5.01
C THR A 67 15.04 -8.86 4.45
N THR A 68 14.23 -8.27 5.32
CA THR A 68 13.21 -7.27 4.99
C THR A 68 13.65 -5.91 5.52
N ILE A 69 13.09 -4.85 4.97
CA ILE A 69 13.40 -3.47 5.32
C ILE A 69 12.08 -2.76 5.60
N ALA A 70 12.06 -1.93 6.62
CA ALA A 70 10.92 -1.10 7.01
C ALA A 70 11.34 0.37 7.10
N LEU A 71 10.42 1.31 6.88
CA LEU A 71 10.67 2.71 7.21
C LEU A 71 10.80 2.87 8.73
N PHE A 72 11.76 3.65 9.17
CA PHE A 72 11.91 3.99 10.57
C PHE A 72 11.56 5.46 10.77
N ASP A 73 10.36 5.73 11.29
CA ASP A 73 9.94 7.07 11.69
C ASP A 73 10.42 7.38 13.13
N PRO A 74 11.24 8.42 13.35
CA PRO A 74 11.74 8.81 14.68
C PRO A 74 10.70 9.40 15.64
N GLU A 75 9.62 9.98 15.11
CA GLU A 75 8.50 10.51 15.88
C GLU A 75 7.64 9.37 16.40
N GLU A 76 7.22 8.45 15.51
CA GLU A 76 6.49 7.24 15.90
C GLU A 76 7.29 6.38 16.89
N TYR A 77 8.61 6.27 16.70
CA TYR A 77 9.50 5.61 17.65
C TYR A 77 9.45 6.24 19.05
N ALA A 78 9.41 7.57 19.13
CA ALA A 78 9.37 8.29 20.40
C ALA A 78 8.02 8.08 21.10
N ASP A 79 6.93 8.08 20.33
CA ASP A 79 5.59 7.80 20.83
C ASP A 79 5.45 6.36 21.31
N TYR A 80 5.98 5.39 20.56
CA TYR A 80 6.07 3.98 20.96
C TYR A 80 6.82 3.83 22.29
N CYS A 81 7.99 4.48 22.43
CA CYS A 81 8.75 4.42 23.67
C CYS A 81 7.99 5.05 24.84
N THR A 82 7.31 6.17 24.60
CA THR A 82 6.50 6.85 25.62
C THR A 82 5.34 5.98 26.08
N ALA A 83 4.58 5.43 25.14
CA ALA A 83 3.43 4.55 25.42
C ALA A 83 3.85 3.27 26.16
N ALA A 84 5.00 2.69 25.80
CA ALA A 84 5.52 1.47 26.40
C ALA A 84 6.39 1.70 27.67
N GLY A 85 6.63 2.96 28.06
CA GLY A 85 7.50 3.30 29.19
C GLY A 85 8.97 2.88 28.99
N LEU A 86 9.46 2.90 27.75
CA LEU A 86 10.81 2.50 27.36
C LEU A 86 11.75 3.71 27.29
N ASP A 87 13.04 3.47 27.57
CA ASP A 87 14.08 4.46 27.33
C ASP A 87 14.39 4.54 25.82
N ALA A 88 14.06 5.67 25.19
CA ALA A 88 14.29 5.90 23.77
C ALA A 88 15.79 5.99 23.39
N ASP A 89 16.70 6.21 24.34
CA ASP A 89 18.14 6.15 24.08
C ASP A 89 18.72 4.73 24.28
N ALA A 90 17.92 3.74 24.67
CA ALA A 90 18.42 2.38 24.80
C ALA A 90 18.41 1.65 23.44
N PRO A 91 19.53 1.03 23.00
CA PRO A 91 19.54 0.22 21.77
C PRO A 91 18.50 -0.91 21.76
N ALA A 92 18.18 -1.46 22.94
CA ALA A 92 17.16 -2.49 23.07
C ALA A 92 15.75 -1.98 22.71
N SER A 93 15.44 -0.72 22.99
CA SER A 93 14.16 -0.10 22.63
C SER A 93 14.04 0.06 21.12
N ARG A 94 15.11 0.46 20.44
CA ARG A 94 15.14 0.49 18.97
C ARG A 94 14.93 -0.90 18.37
N SER A 95 15.64 -1.91 18.88
CA SER A 95 15.43 -3.28 18.41
C SER A 95 13.99 -3.75 18.61
N ARG A 96 13.35 -3.42 19.74
CA ARG A 96 11.93 -3.72 19.97
C ARG A 96 11.01 -3.03 18.97
N TYR A 97 11.26 -1.75 18.70
CA TYR A 97 10.51 -1.01 17.70
C TYR A 97 10.70 -1.59 16.28
N THR A 98 11.91 -1.99 15.91
CA THR A 98 12.13 -2.69 14.63
C THR A 98 11.41 -4.04 14.58
N ALA A 99 11.21 -4.73 15.71
CA ALA A 99 10.35 -5.91 15.79
C ALA A 99 8.88 -5.58 15.53
N GLU A 100 8.41 -4.46 16.08
CA GLU A 100 7.05 -3.98 15.89
C GLU A 100 6.81 -3.68 14.40
N LEU A 101 7.73 -2.95 13.76
CA LEU A 101 7.70 -2.69 12.33
C LEU A 101 7.72 -3.98 11.50
N ALA A 102 8.51 -4.98 11.92
CA ALA A 102 8.56 -6.27 11.24
C ALA A 102 7.23 -7.06 11.33
N ALA A 103 6.47 -6.86 12.40
CA ALA A 103 5.23 -7.59 12.65
C ALA A 103 3.99 -6.89 12.08
N HIS A 104 3.98 -5.55 12.09
CA HIS A 104 2.79 -4.75 11.82
C HIS A 104 3.02 -3.55 10.88
N GLY A 105 4.27 -3.25 10.54
CA GLY A 105 4.63 -2.11 9.70
C GLY A 105 4.83 -2.48 8.23
N PRO A 106 4.97 -1.47 7.36
CA PRO A 106 5.19 -1.68 5.94
C PRO A 106 6.60 -2.22 5.75
N THR A 107 6.73 -3.41 5.17
CA THR A 107 8.05 -4.02 4.93
C THR A 107 8.22 -4.51 3.51
N VAL A 108 9.39 -4.24 2.95
CA VAL A 108 9.78 -4.73 1.63
C VAL A 108 10.92 -5.72 1.76
N ARG A 109 10.85 -6.81 0.99
CA ARG A 109 11.90 -7.84 0.94
C ARG A 109 13.11 -7.33 0.17
N TYR A 110 14.30 -7.53 0.75
CA TYR A 110 15.55 -7.27 0.07
C TYR A 110 15.94 -8.46 -0.81
N GLU A 111 16.06 -8.23 -2.11
CA GLU A 111 16.39 -9.28 -3.10
C GLU A 111 17.74 -9.05 -3.81
N GLY A 112 18.54 -8.12 -3.29
CA GLY A 112 19.86 -7.78 -3.84
C GLY A 112 19.89 -6.49 -4.67
N GLN A 113 18.79 -5.73 -4.71
CA GLN A 113 18.72 -4.43 -5.37
C GLN A 113 19.61 -3.39 -4.68
N SER A 114 19.82 -2.23 -5.30
CA SER A 114 20.40 -1.08 -4.60
C SER A 114 19.36 -0.45 -3.66
N LEU A 115 19.79 0.27 -2.63
CA LEU A 115 18.84 1.01 -1.79
C LEU A 115 18.07 2.06 -2.60
N ALA A 116 18.71 2.69 -3.59
CA ALA A 116 18.04 3.69 -4.44
C ALA A 116 16.87 3.10 -5.23
N ASP A 117 16.97 1.84 -5.67
CA ASP A 117 15.90 1.15 -6.39
C ASP A 117 14.82 0.61 -5.44
N LEU A 118 15.18 0.34 -4.18
CA LEU A 118 14.25 -0.20 -3.18
C LEU A 118 13.42 0.89 -2.49
N LEU A 119 13.99 2.08 -2.32
CA LEU A 119 13.34 3.19 -1.61
C LEU A 119 11.96 3.54 -2.18
N PRO A 120 11.75 3.68 -3.50
CA PRO A 120 10.43 3.91 -4.06
C PRO A 120 9.41 2.85 -3.63
N ALA A 121 9.76 1.57 -3.76
CA ALA A 121 8.86 0.47 -3.37
C ALA A 121 8.51 0.50 -1.86
N LEU A 122 9.47 0.88 -1.02
CA LEU A 122 9.24 1.00 0.42
C LEU A 122 8.34 2.19 0.79
N VAL A 123 8.49 3.32 0.08
CA VAL A 123 7.59 4.48 0.23
C VAL A 123 6.19 4.12 -0.25
N ASP A 124 6.07 3.47 -1.41
CA ASP A 124 4.78 3.02 -1.94
C ASP A 124 4.07 2.12 -0.93
N GLU A 125 4.77 1.15 -0.33
CA GLU A 125 4.21 0.27 0.70
C GLU A 125 3.74 1.03 1.95
N ALA A 126 4.51 2.04 2.39
CA ALA A 126 4.11 2.86 3.53
C ALA A 126 2.88 3.72 3.23
N VAL A 127 2.78 4.30 2.03
CA VAL A 127 1.61 5.06 1.58
C VAL A 127 0.37 4.18 1.53
N ARG A 128 0.53 2.93 1.07
CA ARG A 128 -0.55 1.93 1.03
C ARG A 128 -1.06 1.59 2.43
N GLN A 129 -0.16 1.27 3.36
CA GLN A 129 -0.54 1.00 4.74
C GLN A 129 -1.23 2.21 5.39
N ALA A 130 -0.69 3.41 5.23
CA ALA A 130 -1.30 4.63 5.76
C ALA A 130 -2.72 4.87 5.18
N THR A 131 -2.89 4.62 3.88
CA THR A 131 -4.20 4.69 3.21
C THR A 131 -5.18 3.68 3.82
N TRP A 132 -4.72 2.47 4.10
CA TRP A 132 -5.54 1.44 4.75
C TRP A 132 -5.97 1.84 6.16
N GLU A 133 -5.03 2.25 7.01
CA GLU A 133 -5.30 2.67 8.39
C GLU A 133 -6.27 3.85 8.44
N TYR A 134 -6.07 4.84 7.57
CA TYR A 134 -6.97 5.97 7.43
C TYR A 134 -8.38 5.53 7.03
N THR A 135 -8.48 4.68 6.01
CA THR A 135 -9.77 4.19 5.48
C THR A 135 -10.51 3.33 6.51
N ALA A 136 -9.80 2.44 7.21
CA ALA A 136 -10.34 1.64 8.29
C ALA A 136 -10.87 2.50 9.44
N GLY A 137 -10.13 3.55 9.81
CA GLY A 137 -10.56 4.55 10.79
C GLY A 137 -11.82 5.28 10.38
N LEU A 138 -11.95 5.68 9.11
CA LEU A 138 -13.15 6.32 8.57
C LEU A 138 -14.36 5.37 8.58
N LEU A 139 -14.18 4.12 8.15
CA LEU A 139 -15.24 3.11 8.17
C LEU A 139 -15.74 2.83 9.59
N ALA A 140 -14.83 2.72 10.56
CA ALA A 140 -15.18 2.53 11.97
C ALA A 140 -15.99 3.72 12.54
N ARG A 141 -15.75 4.93 12.05
CA ARG A 141 -16.47 6.15 12.46
C ARG A 141 -17.89 6.26 11.92
N LEU A 142 -18.28 5.44 10.93
CA LEU A 142 -19.67 5.41 10.43
C LEU A 142 -20.65 4.92 11.51
N GLY A 143 -20.18 4.09 12.44
CA GLY A 143 -20.99 3.56 13.53
C GLY A 143 -22.07 2.58 13.07
N SER A 144 -23.14 2.46 13.86
CA SER A 144 -24.23 1.52 13.61
C SER A 144 -25.47 2.22 13.05
N CYS A 145 -26.20 1.52 12.18
CA CYS A 145 -27.49 1.97 11.67
C CYS A 145 -28.49 2.18 12.81
N ALA A 146 -29.11 3.37 12.86
CA ALA A 146 -30.08 3.71 13.90
C ALA A 146 -31.36 2.84 13.86
N THR A 147 -31.66 2.21 12.72
CA THR A 147 -32.88 1.42 12.52
C THR A 147 -32.70 -0.06 12.84
N CYS A 148 -31.61 -0.68 12.36
CA CYS A 148 -31.38 -2.13 12.50
C CYS A 148 -30.19 -2.49 13.39
N GLY A 149 -29.37 -1.52 13.82
CA GLY A 149 -28.19 -1.76 14.66
C GLY A 149 -26.99 -2.37 13.93
N GLU A 150 -27.05 -2.55 12.61
CA GLU A 150 -25.93 -3.08 11.83
C GLU A 150 -24.76 -2.11 11.78
N ASP A 151 -23.53 -2.62 11.90
CA ASP A 151 -22.30 -1.84 11.71
C ASP A 151 -22.16 -1.44 10.22
N LEU A 152 -22.25 -0.14 9.95
CA LEU A 152 -22.28 0.40 8.60
C LEU A 152 -20.95 0.19 7.88
N GLY A 153 -19.82 0.31 8.59
CA GLY A 153 -18.49 0.09 8.02
C GLY A 153 -18.29 -1.37 7.62
N ARG A 154 -18.69 -2.30 8.48
CA ARG A 154 -18.64 -3.73 8.18
C ARG A 154 -19.57 -4.12 7.04
N ALA A 155 -20.78 -3.57 6.99
CA ALA A 155 -21.73 -3.82 5.92
C ALA A 155 -21.21 -3.31 4.57
N ALA A 156 -20.60 -2.11 4.55
CA ALA A 156 -19.97 -1.54 3.38
C ALA A 156 -18.77 -2.37 2.90
N PHE A 157 -17.90 -2.81 3.82
CA PHE A 157 -16.77 -3.68 3.49
C PHE A 157 -17.24 -5.00 2.85
N ALA A 158 -18.23 -5.68 3.46
CA ALA A 158 -18.79 -6.91 2.90
C ALA A 158 -19.40 -6.70 1.51
N ARG A 159 -20.05 -5.54 1.27
CA ARG A 159 -20.59 -5.19 -0.05
C ARG A 159 -19.46 -4.97 -1.07
N ALA A 160 -18.43 -4.20 -0.71
CA ALA A 160 -17.28 -3.96 -1.56
C ALA A 160 -16.56 -5.27 -1.92
N SER A 161 -16.37 -6.19 -0.96
CA SER A 161 -15.77 -7.51 -1.22
C SER A 161 -16.55 -8.31 -2.26
N ARG A 162 -17.89 -8.32 -2.17
CA ARG A 162 -18.74 -9.01 -3.16
C ARG A 162 -18.65 -8.36 -4.54
N LEU A 163 -18.61 -7.03 -4.61
CA LEU A 163 -18.45 -6.31 -5.87
C LEU A 163 -17.08 -6.60 -6.51
N LEU A 164 -16.00 -6.52 -5.74
CA LEU A 164 -14.66 -6.85 -6.20
C LEU A 164 -14.58 -8.30 -6.71
N HIS A 165 -15.13 -9.25 -5.96
CA HIS A 165 -15.20 -10.65 -6.39
C HIS A 165 -15.92 -10.79 -7.74
N ARG A 166 -17.07 -10.12 -7.94
CA ARG A 166 -17.76 -10.14 -9.23
C ARG A 166 -16.96 -9.50 -10.36
N VAL A 167 -16.25 -8.40 -10.10
CA VAL A 167 -15.36 -7.78 -11.08
C VAL A 167 -14.28 -8.78 -11.52
N LEU A 168 -13.64 -9.48 -10.57
CA LEU A 168 -12.60 -10.45 -10.87
C LEU A 168 -13.14 -11.72 -11.56
N GLU A 169 -14.32 -12.21 -11.18
CA GLU A 169 -14.96 -13.39 -11.80
C GLU A 169 -15.43 -13.13 -13.23
N THR A 170 -15.90 -11.92 -13.51
CA THR A 170 -16.42 -11.55 -14.85
C THR A 170 -15.33 -11.01 -15.78
N ALA A 171 -14.12 -10.78 -15.25
CA ALA A 171 -13.00 -10.27 -16.02
C ALA A 171 -12.55 -11.29 -17.10
N PRO A 172 -12.28 -10.81 -18.33
CA PRO A 172 -11.59 -11.60 -19.33
C PRO A 172 -10.25 -12.21 -18.83
N PRO A 173 -9.76 -13.29 -19.46
CA PRO A 173 -8.44 -13.85 -19.16
C PRO A 173 -7.30 -12.85 -19.40
N GLY A 174 -6.22 -12.97 -18.62
CA GLY A 174 -5.06 -12.08 -18.62
C GLY A 174 -4.74 -11.52 -17.22
N ASN A 175 -3.54 -10.94 -17.09
CA ASN A 175 -3.13 -10.24 -15.87
C ASN A 175 -3.98 -8.97 -15.72
N ARG A 176 -4.44 -8.71 -14.51
CA ARG A 176 -5.38 -7.62 -14.22
C ARG A 176 -4.71 -6.62 -13.28
N HIS A 177 -4.79 -5.37 -13.67
CA HIS A 177 -4.39 -4.24 -12.86
C HIS A 177 -5.62 -3.38 -12.60
N LEU A 178 -6.09 -3.38 -11.36
CA LEU A 178 -7.27 -2.62 -10.93
C LEU A 178 -6.83 -1.37 -10.18
N VAL A 179 -7.50 -0.26 -10.44
CA VAL A 179 -7.32 1.01 -9.73
C VAL A 179 -8.68 1.50 -9.25
N CYS A 180 -8.80 1.74 -7.95
CA CYS A 180 -9.97 2.38 -7.35
C CYS A 180 -9.59 3.77 -6.85
N SER A 181 -10.35 4.78 -7.25
CA SER A 181 -10.20 6.15 -6.77
C SER A 181 -11.49 6.63 -6.12
N VAL A 182 -11.37 7.25 -4.95
CA VAL A 182 -12.49 7.83 -4.20
C VAL A 182 -12.11 9.23 -3.75
N SER A 183 -12.91 10.21 -4.15
CA SER A 183 -12.74 11.58 -3.69
C SER A 183 -13.10 11.68 -2.21
N GLY A 184 -12.12 11.99 -1.37
CA GLY A 184 -12.35 12.36 0.01
C GLY A 184 -12.96 13.76 0.12
N HIS A 185 -13.80 13.98 1.14
CA HIS A 185 -13.99 15.30 1.72
C HIS A 185 -13.90 15.12 3.24
N PRO A 186 -12.98 15.80 3.96
CA PRO A 186 -12.09 16.88 3.53
C PRO A 186 -10.72 16.42 2.96
N ALA A 187 -10.48 15.12 2.78
CA ALA A 187 -9.18 14.57 2.37
C ALA A 187 -8.93 14.60 0.85
N GLU A 188 -7.65 14.49 0.46
CA GLU A 188 -7.20 14.23 -0.90
C GLU A 188 -7.84 12.93 -1.47
N THR A 189 -7.83 12.79 -2.80
CA THR A 189 -8.35 11.58 -3.47
C THR A 189 -7.60 10.35 -2.98
N LEU A 190 -8.33 9.40 -2.39
CA LEU A 190 -7.76 8.11 -2.01
C LEU A 190 -7.69 7.23 -3.26
N VAL A 191 -6.53 6.62 -3.48
CA VAL A 191 -6.30 5.70 -4.58
C VAL A 191 -5.75 4.40 -4.02
N SER A 192 -6.28 3.27 -4.50
CA SER A 192 -5.75 1.95 -4.19
C SER A 192 -5.63 1.12 -5.46
N VAL A 193 -4.58 0.31 -5.50
CA VAL A 193 -4.20 -0.54 -6.63
C VAL A 193 -4.27 -2.00 -6.19
N LEU A 194 -4.76 -2.86 -7.07
CA LEU A 194 -4.77 -4.30 -6.89
C LEU A 194 -4.22 -4.97 -8.15
N LEU A 195 -3.19 -5.78 -7.98
CA LEU A 195 -2.67 -6.64 -9.04
C LEU A 195 -3.21 -8.06 -8.85
N ALA A 196 -3.73 -8.63 -9.94
CA ALA A 196 -4.20 -10.01 -9.97
C ALA A 196 -3.60 -10.69 -11.21
N ASP A 197 -2.52 -11.43 -10.99
CA ASP A 197 -1.79 -12.14 -12.04
C ASP A 197 -2.41 -13.52 -12.26
N GLU A 198 -2.57 -13.95 -13.51
CA GLU A 198 -3.05 -15.30 -13.81
C GLU A 198 -1.86 -16.27 -13.70
N GLU A 199 -1.85 -17.17 -12.70
CA GLU A 199 -0.80 -18.20 -12.63
C GLU A 199 -0.96 -19.23 -13.76
N THR A 200 0.08 -20.02 -13.97
CA THR A 200 0.15 -21.02 -15.05
C THR A 200 -0.95 -22.10 -14.94
N ASP A 201 -1.59 -22.24 -13.78
CA ASP A 201 -2.70 -23.15 -13.53
C ASP A 201 -4.09 -22.50 -13.68
N GLY A 202 -4.15 -21.22 -14.02
CA GLY A 202 -5.38 -20.44 -14.19
C GLY A 202 -5.98 -19.91 -12.88
N THR A 203 -5.33 -20.11 -11.73
CA THR A 203 -5.72 -19.43 -10.50
C THR A 203 -5.07 -18.04 -10.42
N PRO A 204 -5.83 -16.98 -10.11
CA PRO A 204 -5.23 -15.67 -9.96
C PRO A 204 -4.40 -15.63 -8.67
N HIS A 205 -3.11 -15.29 -8.78
CA HIS A 205 -2.29 -14.90 -7.65
C HIS A 205 -2.70 -13.49 -7.24
N ILE A 206 -3.25 -13.36 -6.05
CA ILE A 206 -3.67 -12.07 -5.50
C ILE A 206 -3.19 -12.00 -4.07
N ASP A 207 -2.46 -10.94 -3.74
CA ASP A 207 -2.02 -10.70 -2.37
C ASP A 207 -3.21 -10.22 -1.53
N GLU A 208 -3.50 -10.96 -0.46
CA GLU A 208 -4.64 -10.73 0.44
C GLU A 208 -4.61 -9.35 1.10
N THR A 209 -3.43 -8.78 1.29
CA THR A 209 -3.25 -7.42 1.81
C THR A 209 -3.76 -6.42 0.79
N GLU A 210 -3.34 -6.52 -0.46
CA GLU A 210 -3.82 -5.63 -1.53
C GLU A 210 -5.34 -5.73 -1.70
N VAL A 211 -5.91 -6.93 -1.63
CA VAL A 211 -7.36 -7.14 -1.69
C VAL A 211 -8.06 -6.39 -0.57
N ARG A 212 -7.55 -6.46 0.66
CA ARG A 212 -8.13 -5.78 1.82
C ARG A 212 -8.02 -4.27 1.71
N GLU A 213 -6.90 -3.75 1.24
CA GLU A 213 -6.68 -2.32 1.00
C GLU A 213 -7.66 -1.79 -0.05
N PHE A 214 -7.68 -2.42 -1.22
CA PHE A 214 -8.55 -2.07 -2.33
C PHE A 214 -10.03 -2.12 -1.93
N THR A 215 -10.41 -3.19 -1.23
CA THR A 215 -11.78 -3.35 -0.71
C THR A 215 -12.13 -2.25 0.29
N SER A 216 -11.19 -1.82 1.13
CA SER A 216 -11.44 -0.75 2.10
C SER A 216 -11.74 0.57 1.41
N VAL A 217 -10.96 0.96 0.40
CA VAL A 217 -11.16 2.21 -0.36
C VAL A 217 -12.49 2.16 -1.11
N LEU A 218 -12.79 1.05 -1.79
CA LEU A 218 -14.09 0.85 -2.45
C LEU A 218 -15.26 0.93 -1.45
N ALA A 219 -15.13 0.27 -0.29
CA ALA A 219 -16.14 0.29 0.76
C ALA A 219 -16.42 1.70 1.28
N LEU A 220 -15.36 2.49 1.47
CA LEU A 220 -15.50 3.88 1.90
C LEU A 220 -16.30 4.68 0.87
N GLY A 221 -15.93 4.61 -0.41
CA GLY A 221 -16.64 5.32 -1.48
C GLY A 221 -18.13 4.94 -1.56
N LEU A 222 -18.44 3.65 -1.41
CA LEU A 222 -19.81 3.15 -1.39
C LEU A 222 -20.59 3.60 -0.13
N ALA A 223 -19.94 3.66 1.03
CA ALA A 223 -20.59 4.05 2.28
C ALA A 223 -20.84 5.55 2.38
N THR A 224 -19.91 6.36 1.89
CA THR A 224 -19.99 7.83 1.94
C THR A 224 -20.68 8.43 0.73
N HIS A 225 -21.02 7.62 -0.28
CA HIS A 225 -21.52 8.07 -1.57
C HIS A 225 -20.57 9.09 -2.23
N SER A 226 -19.27 8.95 -1.95
CA SER A 226 -18.24 9.82 -2.50
C SER A 226 -18.11 9.59 -4.01
N PRO A 227 -17.88 10.65 -4.80
CA PRO A 227 -17.50 10.50 -6.20
C PRO A 227 -16.25 9.63 -6.33
N GLY A 228 -16.22 8.75 -7.32
CA GLY A 228 -15.10 7.85 -7.52
C GLY A 228 -15.27 6.96 -8.75
N GLY A 229 -14.22 6.21 -9.07
CA GLY A 229 -14.20 5.24 -10.15
C GLY A 229 -13.44 3.97 -9.80
N LEU A 230 -13.74 2.90 -10.54
CA LEU A 230 -12.94 1.69 -10.59
C LEU A 230 -12.56 1.45 -12.04
N VAL A 231 -11.28 1.25 -12.30
CA VAL A 231 -10.77 0.88 -13.61
C VAL A 231 -10.06 -0.46 -13.50
N MET A 232 -10.23 -1.30 -14.52
CA MET A 232 -9.54 -2.57 -14.68
C MET A 232 -8.85 -2.58 -16.04
N ARG A 233 -7.52 -2.63 -16.02
CA ARG A 233 -6.67 -2.89 -17.19
C ARG A 233 -6.35 -4.38 -17.22
N ILE A 234 -6.48 -4.99 -18.39
CA ILE A 234 -6.20 -6.41 -18.61
C ILE A 234 -5.12 -6.51 -19.68
N SER A 235 -4.05 -7.21 -19.35
CA SER A 235 -2.96 -7.55 -20.25
C SER A 235 -3.09 -9.04 -20.62
N PRO A 236 -3.73 -9.37 -21.76
CA PRO A 236 -3.87 -10.76 -22.19
C PRO A 236 -2.52 -11.34 -22.61
N PRO A 237 -2.36 -12.69 -22.64
CA PRO A 237 -1.11 -13.33 -23.09
C PRO A 237 -0.68 -12.96 -24.51
N SER A 238 -1.65 -12.57 -25.35
CA SER A 238 -1.40 -12.07 -26.70
C SER A 238 -2.52 -11.12 -27.13
N GLY A 239 -2.18 -10.03 -27.82
CA GLY A 239 -3.12 -9.04 -28.33
C GLY A 239 -3.00 -7.68 -27.63
N PRO A 240 -3.87 -6.73 -27.97
CA PRO A 240 -3.91 -5.43 -27.30
C PRO A 240 -4.41 -5.57 -25.86
N GLU A 241 -3.99 -4.63 -25.02
CA GLU A 241 -4.51 -4.52 -23.67
C GLU A 241 -5.93 -3.95 -23.69
N ARG A 242 -6.71 -4.25 -22.65
CA ARG A 242 -8.10 -3.80 -22.57
C ARG A 242 -8.33 -3.01 -21.30
N ILE A 243 -9.06 -1.91 -21.40
CA ILE A 243 -9.42 -1.08 -20.25
C ILE A 243 -10.94 -1.05 -20.11
N HIS A 244 -11.40 -1.39 -18.91
CA HIS A 244 -12.80 -1.39 -18.52
C HIS A 244 -12.98 -0.45 -17.31
N GLY A 245 -14.08 0.30 -17.27
CA GLY A 245 -14.31 1.27 -16.20
C GLY A 245 -15.72 1.21 -15.63
N TRP A 246 -15.82 1.52 -14.35
CA TRP A 246 -17.07 1.75 -13.64
C TRP A 246 -16.97 3.05 -12.85
N ARG A 247 -18.09 3.74 -12.70
CA ARG A 247 -18.22 4.86 -11.75
C ARG A 247 -18.87 4.38 -10.47
N LEU A 248 -18.40 4.88 -9.33
CA LEU A 248 -19.05 4.66 -8.05
C LEU A 248 -20.30 5.54 -7.99
N ARG A 249 -21.47 4.92 -7.81
CA ARG A 249 -22.73 5.65 -7.64
C ARG A 249 -23.71 4.87 -6.79
N GLY A 250 -24.35 5.58 -5.86
CA GLY A 250 -25.26 4.94 -4.91
C GLY A 250 -24.52 3.87 -4.11
N TYR A 251 -25.03 2.64 -4.16
CA TYR A 251 -24.46 1.49 -3.45
C TYR A 251 -23.68 0.54 -4.35
N GLY A 252 -23.31 0.94 -5.57
CA GLY A 252 -22.67 0.03 -6.51
C GLY A 252 -21.76 0.69 -7.54
N LEU A 253 -21.47 -0.11 -8.57
CA LEU A 253 -20.62 0.24 -9.70
C LEU A 253 -21.49 0.35 -10.95
N GLU A 254 -21.63 1.55 -11.49
CA GLU A 254 -22.31 1.76 -12.77
C GLU A 254 -21.29 1.64 -13.91
N PRO A 255 -21.57 0.85 -14.96
CA PRO A 255 -20.61 0.63 -16.05
C PRO A 255 -20.39 1.92 -16.85
N LEU A 256 -19.13 2.22 -17.15
CA LEU A 256 -18.77 3.26 -18.11
C LEU A 256 -18.85 2.71 -19.54
N THR A 257 -19.32 3.54 -20.45
CA THR A 257 -19.25 3.23 -21.88
C THR A 257 -17.81 3.26 -22.37
N ALA A 258 -17.51 2.56 -23.48
CA ALA A 258 -16.18 2.60 -24.11
C ALA A 258 -15.72 4.03 -24.40
N GLY A 259 -16.64 4.92 -24.80
CA GLY A 259 -16.37 6.34 -25.02
C GLY A 259 -16.00 7.09 -23.73
N GLU A 260 -16.72 6.85 -22.63
CA GLU A 260 -16.38 7.46 -21.34
C GLU A 260 -15.02 6.99 -20.80
N VAL A 261 -14.66 5.71 -21.01
CA VAL A 261 -13.33 5.20 -20.63
C VAL A 261 -12.24 5.83 -21.51
N PHE A 262 -12.48 5.92 -22.82
CA PHE A 262 -11.58 6.58 -23.76
C PHE A 262 -11.34 8.05 -23.38
N ASP A 263 -12.42 8.81 -23.15
CA ASP A 263 -12.34 10.22 -22.79
C ASP A 263 -11.57 10.43 -21.48
N ALA A 264 -11.80 9.56 -20.47
CA ALA A 264 -11.09 9.62 -19.21
C ALA A 264 -9.58 9.38 -19.36
N TYR A 265 -9.16 8.45 -20.22
CA TYR A 265 -7.74 8.16 -20.48
C TYR A 265 -7.09 9.13 -21.47
N CYS A 266 -7.88 9.87 -22.24
CA CYS A 266 -7.41 10.88 -23.16
C CYS A 266 -7.47 12.30 -22.56
N THR A 267 -7.66 12.43 -21.25
CA THR A 267 -7.70 13.70 -20.53
C THR A 267 -6.68 13.70 -19.40
N ASP A 268 -5.81 14.69 -19.37
CA ASP A 268 -4.84 14.87 -18.29
C ASP A 268 -5.54 15.22 -16.98
N VAL A 269 -5.16 14.53 -15.90
CA VAL A 269 -5.85 14.63 -14.60
C VAL A 269 -5.63 15.97 -13.89
N GLU A 270 -4.50 16.65 -14.14
CA GLU A 270 -4.16 17.92 -13.49
C GLU A 270 -4.66 19.12 -14.29
N SER A 271 -4.42 19.12 -15.59
CA SER A 271 -4.70 20.25 -16.50
C SER A 271 -6.06 20.15 -17.19
N GLY A 272 -6.60 18.94 -17.35
CA GLY A 272 -7.79 18.69 -18.17
C GLY A 272 -7.51 18.73 -19.68
N ASP A 273 -6.25 18.85 -20.10
CA ASP A 273 -5.88 18.90 -21.51
C ASP A 273 -6.01 17.52 -22.17
N LEU A 274 -6.24 17.51 -23.48
CA LEU A 274 -6.32 16.27 -24.24
C LEU A 274 -4.93 15.65 -24.43
N ILE A 275 -4.81 14.38 -24.06
CA ILE A 275 -3.64 13.54 -24.29
C ILE A 275 -3.93 12.51 -25.38
N SER A 276 -2.92 12.18 -26.17
CA SER A 276 -3.05 11.17 -27.23
C SER A 276 -3.35 9.80 -26.61
N PRO A 277 -4.23 9.00 -27.23
CA PRO A 277 -4.54 7.66 -26.74
C PRO A 277 -3.31 6.76 -26.77
N GLU A 278 -3.23 5.84 -25.82
CA GLU A 278 -2.19 4.82 -25.76
C GLU A 278 -2.29 3.89 -26.98
N SER A 279 -1.14 3.55 -27.58
CA SER A 279 -1.09 2.58 -28.67
C SER A 279 -1.27 1.16 -28.16
N ASN A 280 -1.97 0.32 -28.94
CA ASN A 280 -2.27 -1.09 -28.58
C ASN A 280 -3.14 -1.27 -27.33
N VAL A 281 -4.02 -0.31 -27.06
CA VAL A 281 -5.01 -0.37 -25.97
C VAL A 281 -6.42 -0.23 -26.53
N ASP A 282 -7.30 -1.16 -26.17
CA ASP A 282 -8.73 -1.14 -26.48
C ASP A 282 -9.54 -0.65 -25.28
N TYR A 283 -10.21 0.48 -25.43
CA TYR A 283 -11.15 1.00 -24.42
C TYR A 283 -12.52 0.35 -24.60
N CYS A 284 -12.99 -0.35 -23.58
CA CYS A 284 -14.11 -1.27 -23.68
C CYS A 284 -15.17 -0.97 -22.63
N ALA A 285 -16.45 -1.22 -22.96
CA ALA A 285 -17.47 -1.35 -21.94
C ALA A 285 -17.11 -2.52 -21.00
N PRO A 286 -17.34 -2.40 -19.69
CA PRO A 286 -17.05 -3.47 -18.75
C PRO A 286 -18.01 -4.66 -18.93
N PRO A 287 -17.61 -5.87 -18.46
CA PRO A 287 -18.53 -6.97 -18.24
C PRO A 287 -19.70 -6.57 -17.33
N ASP A 288 -20.87 -7.15 -17.58
CA ASP A 288 -22.02 -6.99 -16.70
C ASP A 288 -21.74 -7.72 -15.37
N LEU A 289 -21.81 -6.98 -14.26
CA LEU A 289 -21.62 -7.52 -12.91
C LEU A 289 -22.89 -8.20 -12.38
N GLY A 290 -24.00 -8.14 -13.13
CA GLY A 290 -25.31 -8.60 -12.70
C GLY A 290 -25.92 -7.74 -11.61
N GLU A 291 -27.15 -8.06 -11.21
CA GLU A 291 -27.78 -7.36 -10.08
C GLU A 291 -27.07 -7.73 -8.77
N ASP A 292 -26.69 -6.70 -8.00
CA ASP A 292 -26.41 -6.91 -6.60
C ASP A 292 -27.76 -7.20 -5.94
N HIS A 293 -28.09 -8.48 -5.76
CA HIS A 293 -29.23 -8.89 -4.95
C HIS A 293 -28.94 -8.49 -3.49
N LEU A 294 -29.11 -7.20 -3.20
CA LEU A 294 -29.29 -6.70 -1.86
C LEU A 294 -30.46 -7.49 -1.26
N PRO A 295 -30.30 -8.05 -0.05
CA PRO A 295 -31.44 -8.60 0.66
C PRO A 295 -32.54 -7.53 0.68
N PRO A 296 -33.80 -7.87 0.36
CA PRO A 296 -34.88 -6.91 0.34
C PRO A 296 -35.07 -6.35 1.76
N GLY A 297 -34.60 -5.12 1.98
CA GLY A 297 -34.67 -4.46 3.29
C GLY A 297 -33.65 -3.34 3.56
N HIS A 298 -32.57 -3.22 2.79
CA HIS A 298 -31.45 -2.34 3.14
C HIS A 298 -31.13 -1.31 2.05
N HIS A 299 -32.07 -0.37 1.84
CA HIS A 299 -31.78 0.91 1.19
C HIS A 299 -31.66 1.95 2.32
N HIS A 300 -30.44 2.42 2.61
CA HIS A 300 -30.15 3.44 3.63
C HIS A 300 -29.38 4.60 3.03
#